data_AF-A0A543E1D0-F1
#
_entry.id   AF-A0A543E1D0-F1
#
_cell.length_a   1.000
_cell.length_b   1.000
_cell.length_c   1.000
_cell.angle_alpha   90.00
_cell.angle_beta   90.00
_cell.angle_gamma   90.00
#
_symmetry.space_group_name_H-M   'P 1'
#
loop_
_entity.id
_entity.type
_entity.pdbx_description
1 polymer ?
#
loop_
_entity_poly.entity_id
_entity_poly.type
_entity_poly.pdbx_seq_one_letter_code
_entity_poly.pdbx_strand_id
1 'polypeptide(L)'
;MAEGFGTSVEEMQRAGKHVLAVNDTVQADLATLRSRLGPLAGAWRGEASTAFLALMGRWDADAKALGEALRGIGESIQGSGASYQAQEAQHAGDLSAIRAALG
;
A
#
# COMPACT_ATOMS: atom_id res chain seq x y z
N MET A 1 11.61 28.97 6.00
CA MET A 1 10.41 28.28 5.49
C MET A 1 10.68 26.78 5.38
N ALA A 2 10.89 26.09 6.51
CA ALA A 2 11.18 24.65 6.57
C ALA A 2 10.06 23.84 7.27
N GLU A 3 9.09 24.52 7.89
CA GLU A 3 8.01 23.90 8.68
C GLU A 3 7.00 23.07 7.86
N GLY A 4 7.00 23.16 6.52
CA GLY A 4 6.10 22.36 5.69
C GLY A 4 6.65 20.98 5.28
N PHE A 5 7.97 20.80 5.27
CA PHE A 5 8.59 19.63 4.61
C PHE A 5 8.55 18.36 5.48
N GLY A 6 8.78 18.48 6.80
CA GLY A 6 8.67 17.34 7.73
C GLY A 6 7.24 16.78 7.83
N THR A 7 6.25 17.66 7.90
CA THR A 7 4.82 17.30 7.93
C THR A 7 4.41 16.52 6.67
N SER A 8 4.93 16.92 5.51
CA SER A 8 4.64 16.25 4.23
C SER A 8 5.14 14.79 4.19
N VAL A 9 6.34 14.54 4.73
CA VAL A 9 6.94 13.19 4.78
C VAL A 9 6.20 12.31 5.80
N GLU A 10 5.88 12.85 6.97
CA GLU A 10 5.11 12.14 7.99
C GLU A 10 3.69 11.81 7.53
N GLU A 11 3.02 12.71 6.81
CA GLU A 11 1.72 12.46 6.19
C GLU A 11 1.79 11.39 5.11
N MET A 12 2.81 11.44 4.24
CA MET A 12 3.07 10.38 3.25
C MET A 12 3.25 9.02 3.93
N GLN A 13 4.09 8.93 4.97
CA GLN A 13 4.27 7.68 5.72
C GLN A 13 2.97 7.20 6.39
N ARG A 14 2.16 8.12 6.93
CA ARG A 14 0.85 7.80 7.50
C ARG A 14 -0.11 7.25 6.45
N ALA A 15 -0.16 7.89 5.28
CA ALA A 15 -0.97 7.44 4.15
C ALA A 15 -0.52 6.06 3.65
N GLY A 16 0.78 5.81 3.53
CA GLY A 16 1.32 4.50 3.16
C GLY A 16 0.94 3.40 4.16
N LYS A 17 1.06 3.67 5.47
CA LYS A 17 0.61 2.73 6.51
C LYS A 17 -0.90 2.50 6.46
N HIS A 18 -1.68 3.54 6.21
CA HIS A 18 -3.14 3.42 6.08
C HIS A 18 -3.52 2.55 4.87
N VAL A 19 -2.87 2.76 3.73
CA VAL A 19 -3.05 1.95 2.51
C VAL A 19 -2.76 0.47 2.78
N LEU A 20 -1.68 0.15 3.51
CA LEU A 20 -1.36 -1.21 3.90
C LEU A 20 -2.42 -1.79 4.87
N ALA A 21 -2.88 -1.01 5.85
CA ALA A 21 -3.92 -1.46 6.77
C ALA A 21 -5.27 -1.74 6.06
N VAL A 22 -5.63 -0.91 5.09
CA VAL A 22 -6.80 -1.12 4.23
C VAL A 22 -6.61 -2.37 3.37
N ASN A 23 -5.41 -2.61 2.81
CA ASN A 23 -5.11 -3.85 2.09
C ASN A 23 -5.40 -5.08 2.96
N ASP A 24 -4.87 -5.11 4.18
CA ASP A 24 -5.03 -6.25 5.09
C ASP A 24 -6.49 -6.47 5.47
N THR A 25 -7.24 -5.38 5.68
CA THR A 25 -8.68 -5.42 5.95
C THR A 25 -9.43 -6.01 4.77
N VAL A 26 -9.14 -5.56 3.54
CA VAL A 26 -9.77 -6.11 2.34
C VAL A 26 -9.46 -7.59 2.23
N GLN A 27 -8.20 -8.02 2.38
CA GLN A 27 -7.86 -9.44 2.31
C GLN A 27 -8.58 -10.30 3.35
N ALA A 28 -8.76 -9.78 4.57
CA ALA A 28 -9.55 -10.46 5.61
C ALA A 28 -11.04 -10.61 5.22
N ASP A 29 -11.62 -9.56 4.64
CA ASP A 29 -12.99 -9.60 4.13
C ASP A 29 -13.13 -10.59 2.96
N LEU A 30 -12.15 -10.62 2.05
CA LEU A 30 -12.10 -11.59 0.95
C LEU A 30 -12.05 -13.03 1.46
N ALA A 31 -11.21 -13.30 2.46
CA ALA A 31 -11.09 -14.61 3.09
C ALA A 31 -12.39 -15.01 3.81
N THR A 32 -13.04 -14.06 4.48
CA THR A 32 -14.34 -14.25 5.14
C THR A 32 -15.42 -14.60 4.13
N LEU A 33 -15.49 -13.87 3.01
CA LEU A 33 -16.45 -14.13 1.95
C LEU A 33 -16.26 -15.54 1.40
N ARG A 34 -15.01 -15.93 1.08
CA ARG A 34 -14.66 -17.26 0.58
C ARG A 34 -15.03 -18.38 1.57
N SER A 35 -14.83 -18.17 2.87
CA SER A 35 -15.24 -19.10 3.92
C SER A 35 -16.77 -19.28 3.97
N ARG A 36 -17.52 -18.19 3.86
CA ARG A 36 -19.01 -18.22 3.81
C ARG A 36 -19.53 -18.89 2.54
N LEU A 37 -18.79 -18.80 1.44
CA LEU A 37 -19.17 -19.37 0.15
C LEU A 37 -18.85 -20.88 0.04
N GLY A 38 -17.93 -21.42 0.86
CA GLY A 38 -17.58 -22.83 0.86
C GLY A 38 -18.77 -23.80 1.03
N PRO A 39 -19.67 -23.57 2.01
CA PRO A 39 -20.89 -24.38 2.16
C PRO A 39 -21.88 -24.22 1.00
N LEU A 40 -21.99 -23.02 0.43
CA LEU A 40 -22.88 -22.74 -0.71
C LEU A 40 -22.42 -23.45 -1.98
N ALA A 41 -21.11 -23.57 -2.19
CA ALA A 41 -20.54 -24.31 -3.33
C ALA A 41 -20.95 -25.79 -3.34
N GLY A 42 -21.16 -26.39 -2.16
CA GLY A 42 -21.70 -27.75 -2.05
C GLY A 42 -23.19 -27.86 -2.39
N ALA A 43 -23.94 -26.76 -2.21
CA ALA A 43 -25.38 -26.68 -2.49
C ALA A 43 -25.69 -26.31 -3.95
N TRP A 44 -24.83 -25.53 -4.61
CA TRP A 44 -24.98 -25.12 -6.00
C TRP A 44 -24.38 -26.16 -6.95
N ARG A 45 -25.18 -27.15 -7.37
CA ARG A 45 -24.81 -28.13 -8.40
C ARG A 45 -25.27 -27.67 -9.79
N GLY A 46 -24.46 -27.95 -10.81
CA GLY A 46 -24.79 -27.66 -12.21
C GLY A 46 -24.32 -26.28 -12.67
N GLU A 47 -25.15 -25.57 -13.44
CA GLU A 47 -24.80 -24.31 -14.10
C GLU A 47 -24.39 -23.18 -13.12
N ALA A 48 -25.03 -23.14 -11.94
CA ALA A 48 -24.69 -22.22 -10.86
C ALA A 48 -23.28 -22.43 -10.29
N SER A 49 -22.74 -23.66 -10.35
CA SER A 49 -21.38 -23.97 -9.93
C SER A 49 -20.35 -23.32 -10.86
N THR A 50 -20.62 -23.34 -12.16
CA THR A 50 -19.71 -22.75 -13.17
C THR A 50 -19.66 -21.23 -13.04
N ALA A 51 -20.82 -20.59 -12.88
CA ALA A 51 -20.90 -19.15 -12.63
C ALA A 51 -20.17 -18.75 -11.33
N PHE A 52 -20.31 -19.57 -10.28
CA PHE A 52 -19.61 -19.36 -9.01
C PHE A 52 -18.09 -19.49 -9.14
N LEU A 53 -17.60 -20.52 -9.84
CA LEU A 53 -16.17 -20.71 -10.09
C LEU A 53 -15.58 -19.57 -10.93
N ALA A 54 -16.32 -19.09 -11.94
CA ALA A 54 -15.91 -17.94 -12.74
C ALA A 54 -15.85 -16.65 -11.90
N LEU A 55 -16.84 -16.44 -11.02
CA LEU A 55 -16.84 -15.31 -10.09
C LEU A 55 -15.65 -15.38 -9.12
N MET A 56 -15.37 -16.56 -8.56
CA MET A 56 -14.20 -16.75 -7.69
C MET A 56 -12.87 -16.51 -8.42
N GLY A 57 -12.75 -16.95 -9.67
CA GLY A 57 -11.55 -16.69 -10.47
C GLY A 57 -11.33 -15.20 -10.73
N ARG A 58 -12.41 -14.47 -11.05
CA ARG A 58 -12.35 -13.00 -11.20
C ARG A 58 -12.02 -12.32 -9.87
N TRP A 59 -12.62 -12.78 -8.79
CA TRP A 59 -12.37 -12.28 -7.44
C TRP A 59 -10.91 -12.44 -7.02
N ASP A 60 -10.32 -13.62 -7.22
CA ASP A 60 -8.89 -13.85 -6.92
C ASP A 60 -7.98 -12.96 -7.77
N ALA A 61 -8.34 -12.69 -9.03
CA ALA A 61 -7.60 -11.78 -9.90
C ALA A 61 -7.70 -10.32 -9.40
N ASP A 62 -8.90 -9.85 -9.08
CA ASP A 62 -9.16 -8.50 -8.55
C ASP A 62 -8.43 -8.30 -7.21
N ALA A 63 -8.43 -9.32 -6.34
CA ALA A 63 -7.71 -9.32 -5.07
C ALA A 63 -6.19 -9.18 -5.24
N LYS A 64 -5.63 -9.90 -6.21
CA LYS A 64 -4.20 -9.81 -6.55
C LYS A 64 -3.85 -8.43 -7.09
N ALA A 65 -4.64 -7.92 -8.04
CA ALA A 65 -4.43 -6.60 -8.63
C ALA A 65 -4.50 -5.49 -7.57
N LEU A 66 -5.45 -5.59 -6.64
CA LEU A 66 -5.56 -4.67 -5.51
C LEU A 66 -4.33 -4.73 -4.60
N GLY A 67 -3.87 -5.94 -4.24
CA GLY A 67 -2.68 -6.11 -3.42
C GLY A 67 -1.40 -5.59 -4.09
N GLU A 68 -1.25 -5.78 -5.40
CA GLU A 68 -0.13 -5.24 -6.18
C GLU A 68 -0.18 -3.71 -6.25
N ALA A 69 -1.35 -3.13 -6.50
CA ALA A 69 -1.53 -1.68 -6.52
C ALA A 69 -1.21 -1.04 -5.16
N LEU A 70 -1.71 -1.63 -4.06
CA LEU A 70 -1.47 -1.12 -2.70
C LEU A 70 0.00 -1.28 -2.29
N ARG A 71 0.67 -2.36 -2.72
CA ARG A 71 2.12 -2.52 -2.53
C ARG A 71 2.91 -1.48 -3.32
N GLY A 72 2.58 -1.25 -4.59
CA GLY A 72 3.22 -0.23 -5.41
C GLY A 72 3.05 1.18 -4.83
N ILE A 73 1.89 1.49 -4.27
CA ILE A 73 1.65 2.76 -3.56
C ILE A 73 2.53 2.84 -2.31
N GLY A 74 2.61 1.76 -1.50
CA GLY A 74 3.46 1.71 -0.31
C GLY A 74 4.94 1.89 -0.63
N GLU A 75 5.44 1.22 -1.67
CA GLU A 75 6.83 1.32 -2.15
C GLU A 75 7.12 2.71 -2.71
N SER A 76 6.20 3.30 -3.49
CA SER A 76 6.38 4.65 -4.03
C SER A 76 6.41 5.72 -2.93
N ILE A 77 5.60 5.55 -1.87
CA ILE A 77 5.58 6.43 -0.71
C ILE A 77 6.87 6.29 0.10
N GLN A 78 7.33 5.06 0.36
CA GLN A 78 8.59 4.83 1.08
C GLN A 78 9.81 5.31 0.29
N GLY A 79 9.85 5.05 -1.01
CA GLY A 79 10.92 5.51 -1.90
C GLY A 79 11.02 7.03 -1.93
N SER A 80 9.87 7.72 -2.03
CA SER A 80 9.82 9.18 -1.95
C SER A 80 10.33 9.69 -0.61
N GLY A 81 9.89 9.11 0.51
CA GLY A 81 10.36 9.50 1.85
C GLY A 81 11.86 9.32 2.06
N ALA A 82 12.44 8.21 1.56
CA ALA A 82 13.87 7.94 1.66
C ALA A 82 14.72 8.88 0.80
N SER A 83 14.31 9.14 -0.46
CA SER A 83 14.98 10.12 -1.32
C SER A 83 14.93 11.53 -0.73
N TYR A 84 13.81 11.90 -0.10
CA TYR A 84 13.68 13.19 0.58
C TYR A 84 14.63 13.31 1.78
N GLN A 85 14.67 12.31 2.68
CA GLN A 85 15.62 12.33 3.81
C GLN A 85 17.08 12.40 3.36
N ALA A 86 17.43 11.71 2.27
CA ALA A 86 18.77 11.76 1.71
C ALA A 86 19.13 13.15 1.17
N GLN A 87 18.21 13.84 0.50
CA GLN A 87 18.43 15.22 0.04
C GLN A 87 18.58 16.19 1.22
N GLU A 88 17.74 16.07 2.25
CA GLU A 88 17.82 16.93 3.43
C GLU A 88 19.19 16.79 4.14
N ALA A 89 19.66 15.54 4.31
CA ALA A 89 20.95 15.25 4.91
C ALA A 89 22.12 15.84 4.08
N GLN A 90 22.02 15.75 2.75
CA GLN A 90 23.00 16.34 1.83
C GLN A 90 23.05 17.87 1.96
N HIS A 91 21.88 18.54 1.93
CA HIS A 91 21.79 19.98 2.06
C HIS A 91 22.27 20.49 3.43
N ALA A 92 21.96 19.77 4.51
CA ALA A 92 22.46 20.08 5.85
C ALA A 92 24.00 19.96 5.93
N GLY A 93 24.57 18.94 5.26
CA GLY A 93 26.01 18.76 5.13
C GLY A 93 26.67 19.92 4.38
N ASP A 94 26.10 20.31 3.23
CA ASP A 94 26.60 21.42 2.41
C ASP A 94 26.55 22.76 3.16
N LEU A 95 25.47 23.03 3.89
CA LEU A 95 25.33 24.24 4.70
C LEU A 95 26.36 24.28 5.83
N SER A 96 26.65 23.12 6.43
CA SER A 96 27.66 22.98 7.48
C SER A 96 29.07 23.22 6.93
N ALA A 97 29.36 22.70 5.73
CA ALA A 97 30.63 22.92 5.03
C ALA A 97 30.83 24.40 4.66
N ILE A 98 29.79 25.08 4.18
CA ILE A 98 29.83 26.52 3.89
C ILE A 98 30.08 27.33 5.17
N ARG A 99 29.39 26.99 6.27
CA ARG A 99 29.64 27.63 7.57
C ARG A 99 31.08 27.44 8.05
N ALA A 100 31.65 26.25 7.86
CA ALA A 100 33.03 25.97 8.22
C ALA A 100 34.06 26.69 7.33
N ALA A 101 33.70 27.04 6.09
CA ALA A 101 34.57 27.77 5.17
C ALA A 101 34.51 29.30 5.36
N LEU A 102 33.48 29.81 6.04
CA LEU A 102 33.26 31.25 6.29
C LEU A 102 33.61 31.69 7.71
N GLY A 103 34.02 30.77 8.58
CA GLY A 103 34.55 31.04 9.93
C GLY A 103 36.04 30.75 10.00
#